data_AF-A0A1X2GDR5-F1
#
_entry.id   AF-A0A1X2GDR5-F1
#
_cell.length_a   1.000
_cell.length_b   1.000
_cell.length_c   1.000
_cell.angle_alpha   90.00
_cell.angle_beta   90.00
_cell.angle_gamma   90.00
#
_symmetry.space_group_name_H-M   'P 1'
#
loop_
_entity.id
_entity.type
_entity.pdbx_description
1 polymer ?
#
loop_
_entity_poly.entity_id
_entity_poly.type
_entity_poly.pdbx_seq_one_letter_code
_entity_poly.pdbx_strand_id
1 'polypeptide(L)' 'MAIKLSPAGRRLATIIVSTPFVIVTSWILYKRVVLGEEPRVSDGRAIRPKGVQEIQEKNL' A
#
# COMPACT_ATOMS: atom_id res chain seq x y z
N MET A 1 7.75 -33.65 7.83
CA MET A 1 7.16 -33.83 9.18
C MET A 1 6.22 -32.64 9.42
N ALA A 2 4.91 -32.82 9.35
CA ALA A 2 3.97 -31.71 9.57
C ALA A 2 3.84 -31.46 11.07
N ILE A 3 4.30 -30.30 11.55
CA ILE A 3 4.11 -29.89 12.94
C ILE A 3 2.60 -29.71 13.15
N LYS A 4 1.97 -30.59 13.92
CA LYS A 4 0.56 -30.44 14.31
C LYS A 4 0.47 -29.29 15.32
N LEU A 5 0.15 -28.08 14.85
CA LEU A 5 -0.17 -26.98 15.76
C LEU A 5 -1.52 -27.23 16.44
N SER A 6 -1.59 -26.92 17.73
CA SER A 6 -2.86 -26.86 18.46
C SER A 6 -3.82 -25.88 17.78
N PRO A 7 -5.15 -26.01 17.96
CA PRO A 7 -6.12 -25.07 17.37
C PRO A 7 -5.83 -23.60 17.68
N ALA A 8 -5.30 -23.32 18.88
CA ALA A 8 -4.83 -21.99 19.28
C ALA A 8 -3.57 -21.56 18.49
N GLY A 9 -2.60 -22.46 18.29
CA GLY A 9 -1.41 -22.19 17.49
C GLY A 9 -1.73 -21.90 16.02
N ARG A 10 -2.73 -22.57 15.43
CA ARG A 10 -3.18 -22.29 14.06
C ARG A 10 -3.77 -20.88 13.92
N ARG A 11 -4.57 -20.45 14.90
CA ARG A 11 -5.13 -19.08 14.94
C ARG A 11 -4.02 -18.05 15.10
N LEU A 12 -3.06 -18.29 15.98
CA LEU A 12 -1.92 -17.41 16.18
C LEU A 12 -1.08 -17.27 14.90
N ALA A 13 -0.80 -18.38 14.21
CA ALA A 13 -0.11 -18.36 12.93
C ALA A 13 -0.88 -17.54 11.89
N THR A 14 -2.21 -17.70 11.80
CA THR A 14 -3.03 -16.88 10.91
C THR A 14 -2.93 -15.40 11.24
N ILE A 15 -3.02 -15.02 12.53
CA ILE A 15 -2.89 -13.62 12.96
C ILE A 15 -1.50 -13.08 12.58
N ILE A 16 -0.43 -13.81 12.88
CA ILE A 16 0.94 -13.39 12.56
C ILE A 16 1.11 -13.17 11.07
N VAL A 17 0.55 -14.05 10.23
CA VAL A 17 0.64 -13.94 8.78
C VAL A 17 -0.25 -12.82 8.23
N SER A 18 -1.47 -12.63 8.74
CA SER A 18 -2.42 -11.65 8.20
C SER A 18 -2.15 -10.22 8.67
N THR A 19 -1.65 -10.05 9.90
CA THR A 19 -1.41 -8.74 10.51
C THR A 19 -0.57 -7.79 9.64
N PRO A 20 0.61 -8.18 9.08
CA PRO A 20 1.40 -7.26 8.27
C PRO A 20 0.66 -6.77 7.02
N PHE A 21 -0.14 -7.63 6.37
CA PHE A 21 -0.93 -7.22 5.21
C PHE A 21 -1.98 -6.18 5.61
N VAL A 22 -2.71 -6.42 6.69
CA VAL A 22 -3.73 -5.49 7.18
C VAL A 22 -3.11 -4.14 7.53
N ILE A 23 -1.95 -4.13 8.20
CA ILE A 23 -1.24 -2.90 8.56
C ILE A 23 -0.80 -2.13 7.30
N VAL A 24 -0.14 -2.79 6.36
CA VAL A 24 0.36 -2.14 5.13
C VAL A 24 -0.79 -1.62 4.28
N THR A 25 -1.83 -2.42 4.05
CA THR A 25 -3.00 -1.99 3.27
C THR A 25 -3.72 -0.82 3.94
N SER A 26 -3.91 -0.88 5.26
CA SER A 26 -4.55 0.23 6.01
C SER A 26 -3.71 1.50 5.92
N TRP A 27 -2.38 1.40 6.03
CA TRP A 27 -1.48 2.54 5.91
C TRP A 27 -1.50 3.17 4.52
N ILE A 28 -1.47 2.35 3.47
CA ILE A 28 -1.55 2.83 2.08
C ILE A 28 -2.88 3.56 1.88
N LEU A 29 -4.00 2.97 2.32
CA LEU A 29 -5.31 3.60 2.21
C LEU A 29 -5.40 4.89 3.02
N TYR A 30 -4.82 4.93 4.22
CA TYR A 30 -4.78 6.15 5.03
C TYR A 30 -4.08 7.30 4.29
N LYS A 31 -2.92 7.01 3.67
CA LYS A 31 -2.20 8.00 2.85
C LYS A 31 -3.01 8.49 1.65
N ARG A 32 -3.81 7.62 1.03
CA ARG A 32 -4.63 7.97 -0.15
C ARG A 32 -5.91 8.72 0.22
N VAL A 33 -6.67 8.18 1.17
CA VAL A 33 -8.04 8.63 1.46
C VAL A 33 -8.03 9.79 2.46
N VAL A 34 -7.14 9.77 3.45
CA VAL A 34 -7.10 10.80 4.50
C VAL A 34 -6.10 11.89 4.16
N LEU A 35 -4.89 11.52 3.74
CA LEU A 35 -3.83 12.51 3.44
C LEU A 35 -3.88 13.03 2.00
N GLY A 36 -4.69 12.43 1.13
CA GLY A 36 -4.80 12.84 -0.28
C GLY A 36 -3.49 12.71 -1.06
N GLU A 37 -2.51 11.95 -0.58
CA GLU A 37 -1.24 11.80 -1.26
C GLU A 37 -1.46 11.09 -2.60
N GLU A 38 -1.11 11.74 -3.70
CA GLU A 38 -1.14 11.10 -5.01
C GLU A 38 -0.26 9.85 -5.01
N PRO A 39 -0.64 8.79 -5.77
CA PRO A 39 0.23 7.64 -5.97
C PRO A 39 1.63 8.12 -6.31
N ARG A 40 2.65 7.72 -5.54
CA ARG A 40 4.05 7.98 -5.90
C ARG A 40 4.67 6.71 -6.46
N VAL A 41 5.46 6.83 -7.54
CA VAL A 41 6.34 5.73 -7.99
C VAL A 41 7.39 5.46 -6.90
N SER A 42 8.05 4.30 -6.97
CA SER A 42 9.18 3.94 -6.11
C SER A 42 10.26 5.03 -6.03
N ASP A 43 10.37 5.86 -7.06
CA ASP A 43 11.38 6.92 -7.19
C ASP A 43 10.91 8.28 -6.58
N GLY A 44 9.81 8.29 -5.83
CA GLY A 44 9.30 9.46 -5.11
C GLY A 44 8.54 10.48 -5.96
N ARG A 45 8.47 10.30 -7.29
CA ARG A 45 7.68 11.14 -8.20
C ARG A 45 6.20 10.74 -8.17
N ALA A 46 5.28 11.68 -8.41
CA ALA A 46 3.88 11.34 -8.61
C ALA A 46 3.72 10.40 -9.83
N ILE A 47 2.91 9.35 -9.71
CA ILE A 47 2.50 8.48 -10.82
C ILE A 47 1.60 9.32 -11.71
N ARG A 48 2.19 9.97 -12.72
CA ARG A 48 1.44 10.61 -13.79
C ARG A 48 0.91 9.51 -14.72
N PRO A 49 -0.38 9.51 -15.10
CA PRO A 49 -0.87 8.62 -16.14
C PRO A 49 -0.06 8.83 -17.43
N LYS A 50 0.37 7.74 -18.07
CA LYS A 50 1.10 7.79 -19.35
C LYS A 50 0.25 8.57 -20.37
N GLY A 51 0.70 9.77 -20.75
CA GLY A 51 0.05 10.60 -21.77
C GLY A 51 -0.34 12.01 -21.36
N VAL A 52 -0.26 12.39 -20.08
CA VAL A 52 -0.48 13.78 -19.66
C VAL A 52 0.84 14.56 -19.75
N GLN A 53 1.08 15.18 -20.90
CA GLN A 53 2.12 16.23 -21.02
C GLN A 53 1.57 17.49 -20.33
N GLU A 54 2.38 18.08 -19.45
CA GLU A 54 2.13 19.43 -18.96
C GLU A 54 1.93 20.33 -20.18
N ILE A 55 0.76 20.95 -20.29
CA ILE A 55 0.65 22.17 -21.07
C ILE A 55 1.56 23.13 -20.32
N GLN A 56 2.81 23.26 -20.79
CA GLN A 56 3.68 24.35 -20.35
C GLN A 56 2.83 25.60 -20.47
N GLU A 57 2.62 26.28 -19.33
CA GLU A 57 2.07 27.62 -19.27
C GLU A 57 2.91 28.48 -20.21
N LYS A 58 2.42 28.61 -21.44
CA LYS A 58 2.94 29.51 -22.42
C LYS A 58 2.33 30.86 -22.07
N ASN A 59 3.20 31.81 -21.76
CA ASN A 59 2.94 33.24 -21.51
C ASN A 59 2.42 33.53 -20.09
N LEU A 60 3.10 34.35 -19.28
CA LEU A 60 3.58 35.70 -19.60
C LEU A 60 4.92 36.01 -18.91
#